data_AF-A0A822DZR8-F1
#
_entry.id   AF-A0A822DZR8-F1
#
_cell.length_a   1.000
_cell.length_b   1.000
_cell.length_c   1.000
_cell.angle_alpha   90.00
_cell.angle_beta   90.00
_cell.angle_gamma   90.00
#
_symmetry.space_group_name_H-M   'P 1'
#
loop_
_entity.id
_entity.type
_entity.pdbx_description
1 polymer ?
#
loop_
_entity_poly.entity_id
_entity_poly.type
_entity_poly.pdbx_seq_one_letter_code
_entity_poly.pdbx_strand_id
1 'polypeptide(L)'
;HVKNTLANCRIRNTVYGDRKQLFRPITKRGVSTLFKIMAKKAKTCEHISEITNYERLEFLGDALLELLVSIHLFFLFPQFDEGRLSTFRVGLIQNHFFTSLARNLCLQHFIIYNHGPDLCSHSALNHALANSFEALMGAIYLDGGLAIVDKILSKILFYQDKQLTDIWNNLQAYPLKIQYPNSDRHLIEQVPLLKQLTRFEQDIGV
;
A
#
# COMPACT_ATOMS: atom_id res chain seq x y z
N HIS A 1 -32.03 -4.63 19.23
CA HIS A 1 -33.19 -5.54 19.09
C HIS A 1 -32.82 -7.01 19.05
N VAL A 2 -31.95 -7.47 18.14
CA VAL A 2 -31.53 -8.89 18.05
C VAL A 2 -31.08 -9.49 19.40
N LYS A 3 -30.22 -8.80 20.17
CA LYS A 3 -29.81 -9.25 21.51
C LYS A 3 -30.99 -9.39 22.49
N ASN A 4 -31.96 -8.49 22.45
CA ASN A 4 -33.13 -8.51 23.34
C ASN A 4 -34.08 -9.64 22.94
N THR A 5 -34.31 -9.85 21.64
CA THR A 5 -35.08 -10.98 21.12
C THR A 5 -34.41 -12.31 21.50
N LEU A 6 -33.09 -12.39 21.37
CA LEU A 6 -32.32 -13.56 21.81
C LEU A 6 -32.34 -13.77 23.31
N ALA A 7 -32.44 -12.71 24.14
CA ALA A 7 -32.54 -12.85 25.59
C ALA A 7 -33.93 -13.32 26.02
N ASN A 8 -34.98 -12.81 25.38
CA ASN A 8 -36.37 -13.06 25.75
C ASN A 8 -36.95 -14.35 25.18
N CYS A 9 -36.45 -14.80 24.01
CA CYS A 9 -36.98 -15.97 23.30
C CYS A 9 -35.97 -17.12 23.20
N ARG A 10 -34.91 -17.15 24.02
CA ARG A 10 -33.85 -18.17 23.93
C ARG A 10 -34.26 -19.52 24.50
N ILE A 11 -33.63 -20.56 23.95
CA ILE A 11 -33.48 -21.88 24.59
C ILE A 11 -32.62 -21.73 25.85
N ARG A 12 -33.10 -22.23 27.00
CA ARG A 12 -32.51 -22.07 28.35
C ARG A 12 -31.06 -22.53 28.48
N ASN A 13 -30.65 -23.56 27.75
CA ASN A 13 -29.30 -24.13 27.84
C ASN A 13 -28.53 -23.88 26.54
N THR A 14 -27.78 -22.79 26.49
CA THR A 14 -26.83 -22.57 25.39
C THR A 14 -25.42 -22.89 25.83
N VAL A 15 -24.72 -23.71 25.06
CA VAL A 15 -23.29 -23.97 25.26
C VAL A 15 -22.53 -22.69 24.98
N TYR A 16 -22.00 -22.05 26.01
CA TYR A 16 -21.04 -20.97 25.85
C TYR A 16 -19.69 -21.60 25.52
N GLY A 17 -19.23 -21.41 24.28
CA GLY A 17 -17.87 -21.79 23.87
C GLY A 17 -16.81 -21.03 24.67
N ASP A 18 -15.60 -21.58 24.70
CA ASP A 18 -14.49 -21.02 25.46
C ASP A 18 -14.11 -19.62 24.92
N ARG A 19 -14.20 -18.58 25.77
CA ARG A 19 -13.90 -17.19 25.40
C ARG A 19 -12.51 -17.01 24.79
N LYS A 20 -11.58 -17.91 25.10
CA LYS A 20 -10.22 -17.93 24.54
C LYS A 20 -10.20 -17.99 23.01
N GLN A 21 -11.22 -18.55 22.36
CA GLN A 21 -11.31 -18.58 20.89
C GLN A 21 -11.49 -17.18 20.29
N LEU A 22 -12.21 -16.28 20.96
CA LEU A 22 -12.44 -14.89 20.52
C LEU A 22 -11.18 -14.02 20.70
N PHE A 23 -10.34 -14.31 21.69
CA PHE A 23 -9.15 -13.50 22.00
C PHE A 23 -7.87 -13.95 21.30
N ARG A 24 -7.81 -15.19 20.79
CA ARG A 24 -6.64 -15.72 20.07
C ARG A 24 -6.14 -14.86 18.89
N PRO A 25 -7.00 -14.23 18.07
CA PRO A 25 -6.53 -13.38 16.98
C PRO A 25 -6.28 -11.90 17.36
N ILE A 26 -6.74 -11.43 18.53
CA ILE A 26 -6.92 -10.00 18.80
C ILE A 26 -5.82 -9.39 19.71
N THR A 27 -5.06 -10.22 20.44
CA THR A 27 -4.02 -9.69 21.35
C THR A 27 -2.76 -9.26 20.57
N LYS A 28 -2.77 -8.05 20.00
CA LYS A 28 -1.63 -7.43 19.29
C LYS A 28 -0.70 -6.59 20.19
N ARG A 29 -0.80 -6.72 21.52
CA ARG A 29 -0.06 -5.85 22.46
C ARG A 29 1.00 -6.61 23.25
N GLY A 30 2.16 -5.98 23.42
CA GLY A 30 3.27 -6.43 24.26
C GLY A 30 4.40 -7.12 23.47
N VAL A 31 5.64 -6.81 23.86
CA VAL A 31 6.89 -7.32 23.25
C VAL A 31 6.96 -8.85 23.31
N SER A 32 6.47 -9.47 24.37
CA SER A 32 6.42 -10.94 24.52
C SER A 32 5.47 -11.62 23.52
N THR A 33 4.38 -10.96 23.14
CA THR A 33 3.45 -11.44 22.11
C THR A 33 4.05 -11.28 20.72
N LEU A 34 4.77 -10.18 20.47
CA LEU A 34 5.51 -9.94 19.23
C LEU A 34 6.57 -11.04 19.00
N PHE A 35 7.41 -11.34 20.00
CA PHE A 35 8.39 -12.42 19.89
C PHE A 35 7.76 -13.78 19.63
N LYS A 36 6.61 -14.09 20.25
CA LYS A 36 5.87 -15.33 19.99
C LYS A 36 5.28 -15.42 18.58
N ILE A 37 4.83 -14.30 18.01
CA ILE A 37 4.33 -14.22 16.63
C ILE A 37 5.49 -14.34 15.65
N MET A 38 6.60 -13.64 15.86
CA MET A 38 7.79 -13.71 15.01
C MET A 38 8.45 -15.10 15.03
N ALA A 39 8.40 -15.80 16.17
CA ALA A 39 8.93 -17.17 16.31
C ALA A 39 8.04 -18.25 15.64
N LYS A 40 6.78 -17.94 15.31
CA LYS A 40 5.97 -18.82 14.45
C LYS A 40 6.54 -18.75 13.04
N LYS A 41 7.30 -19.77 12.65
CA LYS A 41 7.70 -20.03 11.26
C LYS A 41 6.48 -19.82 10.35
N ALA A 42 6.64 -19.03 9.28
CA ALA A 42 5.60 -18.85 8.27
C ALA A 42 5.08 -20.23 7.86
N LYS A 43 3.82 -20.54 8.19
CA LYS A 43 3.21 -21.81 7.83
C LYS A 43 3.24 -21.89 6.31
N THR A 44 3.76 -22.99 5.79
CA THR A 44 4.06 -23.19 4.36
C THR A 44 2.84 -23.16 3.43
N CYS A 45 1.61 -23.17 3.98
CA CYS A 45 0.37 -22.97 3.24
C CYS A 45 -0.70 -22.41 4.19
N GLU A 46 -0.98 -21.10 4.11
CA GLU A 46 -2.18 -20.50 4.71
C GLU A 46 -3.12 -20.06 3.59
N HIS A 47 -4.07 -20.92 3.23
CA HIS A 47 -5.12 -20.59 2.26
C HIS A 47 -6.27 -19.77 2.88
N ILE A 48 -6.26 -19.54 4.20
CA ILE A 48 -7.34 -18.88 4.93
C ILE A 48 -6.73 -17.80 5.82
N SER A 49 -7.02 -16.53 5.51
CA SER A 49 -6.73 -15.42 6.42
C SER A 49 -7.66 -15.50 7.63
N GLU A 50 -7.12 -15.85 8.81
CA GLU A 50 -7.86 -15.81 10.08
C GLU A 50 -8.20 -14.36 10.53
N ILE A 51 -7.55 -13.37 9.91
CA ILE A 51 -7.75 -11.95 10.16
C ILE A 51 -8.86 -11.44 9.23
N THR A 52 -9.95 -10.95 9.82
CA THR A 52 -11.15 -10.49 9.10
C THR A 52 -11.16 -8.98 8.81
N ASN A 53 -10.06 -8.27 9.07
CA ASN A 53 -9.93 -6.84 8.80
C ASN A 53 -8.95 -6.56 7.65
N TYR A 54 -9.01 -5.37 7.07
CA TYR A 54 -8.22 -4.99 5.89
C TYR A 54 -6.84 -4.40 6.23
N GLU A 55 -6.41 -4.39 7.50
CA GLU A 55 -5.16 -3.75 7.94
C GLU A 55 -3.91 -4.29 7.23
N ARG A 56 -3.90 -5.57 6.84
CA ARG A 56 -2.78 -6.14 6.06
C ARG A 56 -2.74 -5.64 4.63
N LEU A 57 -3.91 -5.39 4.04
CA LEU A 57 -4.03 -4.84 2.70
C LEU A 57 -3.67 -3.35 2.71
N GLU A 58 -4.10 -2.62 3.74
CA GLU A 58 -3.69 -1.23 4.01
C GLU A 58 -2.17 -1.12 4.05
N PHE A 59 -1.51 -1.95 4.88
CA PHE A 59 -0.05 -1.98 4.98
C PHE A 59 0.65 -2.22 3.62
N LEU A 60 0.12 -3.15 2.81
CA LEU A 60 0.67 -3.42 1.48
C LEU A 60 0.43 -2.26 0.52
N GLY A 61 -0.77 -1.67 0.55
CA GLY A 61 -1.18 -0.58 -0.30
C GLY A 61 -0.43 0.72 -0.03
N ASP A 62 -0.15 1.03 1.24
CA ASP A 62 0.67 2.17 1.64
C ASP A 62 2.07 2.10 1.03
N ALA A 63 2.77 0.97 1.24
CA ALA A 63 4.10 0.74 0.66
C ALA A 63 4.10 0.78 -0.88
N LEU A 64 3.02 0.28 -1.50
CA LEU A 64 2.85 0.26 -2.95
C LEU A 64 2.69 1.67 -3.51
N LEU A 65 1.82 2.48 -2.90
CA LEU A 65 1.59 3.87 -3.31
C LEU A 65 2.84 4.72 -3.08
N GLU A 66 3.57 4.48 -1.98
CA GLU A 66 4.84 5.14 -1.74
C GLU A 66 5.87 4.82 -2.84
N LEU A 67 5.98 3.55 -3.23
CA LEU A 67 6.86 3.14 -4.31
C LEU A 67 6.48 3.77 -5.66
N LEU A 68 5.20 3.69 -6.05
CA LEU A 68 4.72 4.22 -7.32
C LEU A 68 4.97 5.72 -7.43
N VAL A 69 4.55 6.49 -6.43
CA VAL A 69 4.76 7.94 -6.41
C VAL A 69 6.25 8.27 -6.44
N SER A 70 7.09 7.54 -5.70
CA SER A 70 8.54 7.75 -5.71
C SER A 70 9.16 7.52 -7.09
N ILE A 71 8.76 6.43 -7.77
CA ILE A 71 9.21 6.12 -9.13
C ILE A 71 8.80 7.25 -10.09
N HIS A 72 7.54 7.66 -10.06
CA HIS A 72 7.03 8.71 -10.94
C HIS A 72 7.73 10.04 -10.71
N LEU A 73 7.88 10.48 -9.46
CA LEU A 73 8.60 11.72 -9.15
C LEU A 73 10.05 11.70 -9.61
N PHE A 74 10.74 10.56 -9.46
CA PHE A 74 12.13 10.41 -9.91
C PHE A 74 12.28 10.55 -11.43
N PHE A 75 11.41 9.90 -12.21
CA PHE A 75 11.49 9.94 -13.67
C PHE A 75 10.93 11.23 -14.28
N LEU A 76 9.92 11.85 -13.66
CA LEU A 76 9.32 13.11 -14.14
C LEU A 76 10.22 14.33 -13.86
N PHE A 77 11.03 14.30 -12.80
CA PHE A 77 11.83 15.44 -12.36
C PHE A 77 13.32 15.09 -12.14
N PRO A 78 14.06 14.71 -13.20
CA PRO A 78 15.48 14.35 -13.11
C PRO A 78 16.39 15.50 -12.62
N GLN A 79 15.91 16.74 -12.67
CA GLN A 79 16.59 17.95 -12.24
C GLN A 79 16.35 18.30 -10.75
N PHE A 80 15.50 17.55 -10.05
CA PHE A 80 15.22 17.79 -8.63
C PHE A 80 16.14 16.96 -7.73
N ASP A 81 16.55 17.57 -6.64
CA ASP A 81 17.27 16.92 -5.55
C ASP A 81 16.33 16.14 -4.63
N GLU A 82 16.91 15.26 -3.81
CA GLU A 82 16.17 14.39 -2.90
C GLU A 82 15.20 15.16 -2.00
N GLY A 83 15.61 16.31 -1.45
CA GLY A 83 14.77 17.10 -0.54
C GLY A 83 13.49 17.60 -1.22
N ARG A 84 13.57 18.06 -2.47
CA ARG A 84 12.40 18.46 -3.26
C ARG A 84 11.51 17.25 -3.58
N LEU A 85 12.09 16.15 -4.03
CA LEU A 85 11.35 14.92 -4.35
C LEU A 85 10.62 14.38 -3.12
N SER A 86 11.28 14.36 -1.96
CA SER A 86 10.70 13.93 -0.69
C SER A 86 9.55 14.83 -0.25
N THR A 87 9.67 16.14 -0.44
CA THR A 87 8.59 17.10 -0.17
C THR A 87 7.37 16.86 -1.06
N PHE A 88 7.57 16.65 -2.37
CA PHE A 88 6.46 16.33 -3.29
C PHE A 88 5.81 14.99 -2.96
N ARG A 89 6.63 13.97 -2.63
CA ARG A 89 6.16 12.65 -2.23
C ARG A 89 5.26 12.74 -1.00
N VAL A 90 5.71 13.43 0.06
CA VAL A 90 4.91 13.66 1.27
C VAL A 90 3.63 14.45 0.94
N GLY A 91 3.67 15.39 -0.01
CA GLY A 91 2.47 16.11 -0.44
C GLY A 91 1.43 15.21 -1.12
N LEU A 92 1.89 14.25 -1.95
CA LEU A 92 1.02 13.33 -2.68
C LEU A 92 0.53 12.14 -1.84
N ILE A 93 1.31 11.70 -0.85
CA ILE A 93 0.99 10.57 0.03
C ILE A 93 0.56 11.12 1.39
N GLN A 94 -0.52 11.89 1.37
CA GLN A 94 -1.14 12.40 2.59
C GLN A 94 -2.53 11.81 2.74
N ASN A 95 -2.88 11.42 3.97
CA ASN A 95 -4.20 10.88 4.29
C ASN A 95 -5.34 11.79 3.83
N HIS A 96 -5.17 13.11 3.91
CA HIS A 96 -6.15 14.07 3.42
C HIS A 96 -6.36 13.95 1.90
N PHE A 97 -5.27 13.77 1.14
CA PHE A 97 -5.32 13.58 -0.29
C PHE A 97 -6.03 12.26 -0.65
N PHE A 98 -5.66 11.14 -0.01
CA PHE A 98 -6.34 9.85 -0.22
C PHE A 98 -7.80 9.85 0.22
N THR A 99 -8.15 10.58 1.28
CA THR A 99 -9.56 10.79 1.66
C THR A 99 -10.34 11.47 0.54
N SER A 100 -9.75 12.50 -0.09
CA SER A 100 -10.36 13.19 -1.22
C SER A 100 -10.58 12.26 -2.41
N LEU A 101 -9.56 11.47 -2.77
CA LEU A 101 -9.66 10.46 -3.83
C LEU A 101 -10.72 9.40 -3.50
N ALA A 102 -10.76 8.92 -2.26
CA ALA A 102 -11.74 7.94 -1.80
C ALA A 102 -13.17 8.47 -1.91
N ARG A 103 -13.40 9.75 -1.60
CA ARG A 103 -14.69 10.42 -1.76
C ARG A 103 -15.08 10.57 -3.23
N ASN A 104 -14.13 10.89 -4.11
CA ASN A 104 -14.38 10.96 -5.55
C ASN A 104 -14.80 9.59 -6.12
N LEU A 105 -14.28 8.50 -5.54
CA LEU A 105 -14.71 7.13 -5.84
C LEU A 105 -15.99 6.70 -5.12
N CYS A 106 -16.61 7.60 -4.34
CA CYS A 106 -17.78 7.31 -3.51
C CYS A 106 -17.58 6.15 -2.53
N LEU A 107 -16.34 5.84 -2.11
CA LEU A 107 -16.00 4.70 -1.25
C LEU A 107 -16.74 4.71 0.09
N GLN A 108 -17.09 5.90 0.59
CA GLN A 108 -17.87 6.09 1.82
C GLN A 108 -19.20 5.33 1.86
N HIS A 109 -19.79 5.00 0.69
CA HIS A 109 -21.04 4.24 0.62
C HIS A 109 -20.83 2.72 0.62
N PHE A 110 -19.59 2.25 0.40
CA PHE A 110 -19.24 0.84 0.26
C PHE A 110 -18.47 0.29 1.46
N ILE A 111 -17.85 1.16 2.27
CA ILE A 111 -17.11 0.74 3.46
C ILE A 111 -18.08 0.30 4.55
N ILE A 112 -17.82 -0.88 5.13
CA ILE A 112 -18.52 -1.36 6.32
C ILE A 112 -17.94 -0.60 7.53
N TYR A 113 -18.55 0.54 7.85
CA TYR A 113 -18.17 1.37 9.00
C TYR A 113 -19.08 1.08 10.20
N ASN A 114 -18.52 0.62 11.31
CA ASN A 114 -19.30 0.36 12.52
C ASN A 114 -19.69 1.68 13.19
N HIS A 115 -20.99 1.92 13.33
CA HIS A 115 -21.54 3.05 14.09
C HIS A 115 -21.34 2.83 15.60
N GLY A 116 -20.21 3.29 16.13
CA GLY A 116 -20.05 3.49 17.58
C GLY A 116 -20.54 4.88 17.99
N PRO A 117 -21.09 5.04 19.21
CA PRO A 117 -21.61 6.33 19.69
C PRO A 117 -20.56 7.45 19.67
N ASP A 118 -19.27 7.11 19.82
CA ASP A 118 -18.14 8.06 19.81
C ASP A 118 -17.28 8.00 18.53
N LEU A 119 -17.61 7.11 17.57
CA LEU A 119 -16.84 6.91 16.33
C LEU A 119 -17.35 7.76 15.17
N CYS A 120 -18.33 8.63 15.41
CA CYS A 120 -18.94 9.50 14.40
C CYS A 120 -18.24 10.87 14.28
N SER A 121 -16.92 10.94 14.48
CA SER A 121 -16.19 12.17 14.15
C SER A 121 -15.85 12.18 12.66
N HIS A 122 -16.01 13.34 12.02
CA HIS A 122 -15.67 13.50 10.60
C HIS A 122 -14.20 13.14 10.31
N SER A 123 -13.32 13.37 11.29
CA SER A 123 -11.91 12.99 11.23
C SER A 123 -11.73 11.47 11.21
N ALA A 124 -12.40 10.72 12.09
CA ALA A 124 -12.31 9.27 12.13
C ALA A 124 -12.78 8.62 10.82
N LEU A 125 -13.85 9.15 10.22
CA LEU A 125 -14.33 8.70 8.92
C LEU A 125 -13.30 8.98 7.80
N ASN A 126 -12.66 10.15 7.83
CA ASN A 126 -11.61 10.50 6.85
C ASN A 126 -10.41 9.57 6.94
N HIS A 127 -9.94 9.30 8.15
CA HIS A 127 -8.89 8.32 8.38
C HIS A 127 -9.29 6.93 7.87
N ALA A 128 -10.51 6.47 8.18
CA ALA A 128 -11.00 5.19 7.68
C ALA A 128 -11.09 5.15 6.14
N LEU A 129 -11.49 6.25 5.51
CA LEU A 129 -11.55 6.39 4.05
C LEU A 129 -10.15 6.30 3.41
N ALA A 130 -9.17 7.02 3.94
CA ALA A 130 -7.79 6.95 3.47
C ALA A 130 -7.23 5.53 3.55
N ASN A 131 -7.32 4.91 4.74
CA ASN A 131 -6.87 3.55 4.97
C ASN A 131 -7.58 2.52 4.07
N SER A 132 -8.88 2.71 3.82
CA SER A 132 -9.64 1.83 2.92
C SER A 132 -9.22 1.98 1.46
N PHE A 133 -8.80 3.18 1.04
CA PHE A 133 -8.30 3.43 -0.30
C PHE A 133 -6.95 2.75 -0.51
N GLU A 134 -6.04 2.86 0.45
CA GLU A 134 -4.77 2.11 0.45
C GLU A 134 -5.02 0.61 0.41
N ALA A 135 -5.92 0.10 1.26
CA ALA A 135 -6.28 -1.31 1.27
C ALA A 135 -6.89 -1.79 -0.06
N LEU A 136 -7.69 -0.95 -0.73
CA LEU A 136 -8.22 -1.24 -2.04
C LEU A 136 -7.10 -1.35 -3.09
N MET A 137 -6.13 -0.42 -3.07
CA MET A 137 -4.98 -0.49 -3.97
C MET A 137 -4.12 -1.73 -3.71
N GLY A 138 -3.91 -2.09 -2.45
CA GLY A 138 -3.26 -3.34 -2.05
C GLY A 138 -4.00 -4.59 -2.55
N ALA A 139 -5.33 -4.59 -2.51
CA ALA A 139 -6.14 -5.69 -3.05
C ALA A 139 -6.02 -5.79 -4.59
N ILE A 140 -6.15 -4.66 -5.29
CA ILE A 140 -5.99 -4.60 -6.76
C ILE A 140 -4.59 -5.07 -7.18
N TYR A 141 -3.56 -4.74 -6.41
CA TYR A 141 -2.20 -5.21 -6.67
C TYR A 141 -2.09 -6.73 -6.58
N LEU A 142 -2.70 -7.36 -5.58
CA LEU A 142 -2.65 -8.81 -5.42
C LEU A 142 -3.35 -9.54 -6.58
N ASP A 143 -4.43 -8.96 -7.11
CA ASP A 143 -5.20 -9.55 -8.20
C ASP A 143 -4.62 -9.22 -9.60
N GLY A 144 -4.12 -8.00 -9.78
CA GLY A 144 -3.81 -7.42 -11.09
C GLY A 144 -2.36 -6.97 -11.30
N GLY A 145 -1.54 -6.97 -10.26
CA GLY A 145 -0.15 -6.53 -10.32
C GLY A 145 0.04 -5.02 -10.41
N LEU A 146 1.31 -4.60 -10.40
CA LEU A 146 1.73 -3.20 -10.26
C LEU A 146 1.23 -2.31 -11.42
N ALA A 147 1.28 -2.80 -12.65
CA ALA A 147 0.92 -2.03 -13.85
C ALA A 147 -0.57 -1.63 -13.87
N ILE A 148 -1.45 -2.47 -13.33
CA ILE A 148 -2.89 -2.18 -13.25
C ILE A 148 -3.14 -1.10 -12.19
N VAL A 149 -2.48 -1.20 -11.04
CA VAL A 149 -2.58 -0.20 -9.98
C VAL A 149 -2.11 1.15 -10.47
N ASP A 150 -0.96 1.22 -11.15
CA ASP A 150 -0.43 2.48 -11.67
C ASP A 150 -1.39 3.16 -12.66
N LYS A 151 -1.99 2.37 -13.57
CA LYS A 151 -2.99 2.87 -14.51
C LYS A 151 -4.27 3.35 -13.84
N ILE A 152 -4.70 2.70 -12.76
CA ILE A 152 -5.87 3.11 -11.98
C ILE A 152 -5.55 4.39 -11.20
N LEU A 153 -4.38 4.44 -10.58
CA LEU A 153 -3.89 5.59 -9.83
C LEU A 153 -3.81 6.83 -10.73
N SER A 154 -3.20 6.74 -11.91
CA SER A 154 -3.10 7.88 -12.85
C SER A 154 -4.46 8.43 -13.27
N LYS A 155 -5.43 7.55 -13.55
CA LYS A 155 -6.81 7.95 -13.87
C LYS A 155 -7.54 8.62 -12.71
N ILE A 156 -7.29 8.19 -11.48
CA ILE A 156 -7.92 8.77 -10.29
C ILE A 156 -7.28 10.13 -9.95
N LEU A 157 -5.95 10.21 -10.01
CA LEU A 157 -5.20 11.44 -9.72
C LEU A 157 -5.53 12.56 -10.70
N PHE A 158 -5.58 12.24 -12.00
CA PHE A 158 -5.71 13.22 -13.07
C PHE A 158 -7.04 13.08 -13.83
N TYR A 159 -8.11 12.65 -13.16
CA TYR A 159 -9.43 12.42 -13.78
C TYR A 159 -9.94 13.58 -14.64
N GLN A 160 -9.62 14.82 -14.27
CA GLN A 160 -10.04 16.03 -14.98
C GLN A 160 -9.11 16.41 -16.14
N ASP A 161 -7.86 15.94 -16.15
CA ASP A 161 -6.84 16.34 -17.12
C ASP A 161 -6.20 15.11 -17.79
N LYS A 162 -6.64 14.88 -19.03
CA LYS A 162 -6.12 13.79 -19.84
C LYS A 162 -4.64 13.97 -20.20
N GLN A 163 -4.17 15.20 -20.37
CA GLN A 163 -2.77 15.45 -20.72
C GLN A 163 -1.84 15.02 -19.57
N LEU A 164 -2.21 15.36 -18.33
CA LEU A 164 -1.46 14.92 -17.15
C LEU A 164 -1.50 13.40 -16.98
N THR A 165 -2.65 12.78 -17.25
CA THR A 165 -2.77 11.31 -17.26
C THR A 165 -1.81 10.68 -18.28
N ASP A 166 -1.71 11.25 -19.48
CA ASP A 166 -0.84 10.76 -20.54
C ASP A 166 0.65 10.96 -20.20
N ILE A 167 1.01 12.07 -19.56
CA ILE A 167 2.39 12.32 -19.08
C ILE A 167 2.78 11.31 -18.00
N TRP A 168 1.90 11.08 -17.01
CA TRP A 168 2.15 10.13 -15.93
C TRP A 168 2.33 8.71 -16.46
N ASN A 169 1.51 8.28 -17.41
CA ASN A 169 1.59 6.92 -17.96
C ASN A 169 2.79 6.71 -18.91
N ASN A 170 3.36 7.78 -19.48
CA ASN A 170 4.46 7.72 -20.44
C ASN A 170 5.75 8.26 -19.82
N LEU A 171 6.29 7.55 -18.84
CA LEU A 171 7.58 7.89 -18.24
C LEU A 171 8.71 7.82 -19.27
N GLN A 172 9.51 8.88 -19.32
CA GLN A 172 10.72 8.90 -20.13
C GLN A 172 11.82 8.08 -19.45
N ALA A 173 12.68 7.46 -20.27
CA ALA A 173 13.86 6.79 -19.76
C ALA A 173 14.81 7.78 -19.08
N TYR A 174 15.59 7.29 -18.12
CA TYR A 174 16.57 8.13 -17.43
C TYR A 174 17.59 8.75 -18.43
N PRO A 175 18.04 10.01 -18.26
CA PRO A 175 18.88 10.70 -19.24
C PRO A 175 20.14 9.94 -19.68
N LEU A 176 20.82 9.24 -18.76
CA LEU A 176 22.01 8.43 -19.11
C LEU A 176 21.65 7.22 -20.00
N LYS A 177 20.47 6.63 -19.81
CA LYS A 177 19.98 5.53 -20.64
C LYS A 177 19.53 6.02 -22.02
N ILE A 178 19.05 7.28 -22.10
CA ILE A 178 18.79 7.94 -23.39
C ILE A 178 20.11 8.19 -24.14
N GLN A 179 21.17 8.60 -23.43
CA GLN A 179 22.48 8.83 -24.02
C GLN A 179 23.10 7.54 -24.58
N TYR A 180 22.92 6.41 -23.90
CA TYR A 180 23.43 5.10 -24.31
C TYR A 180 22.32 4.03 -24.33
N PRO A 181 21.49 3.95 -25.39
CA PRO A 181 20.30 3.10 -25.42
C PRO A 181 20.60 1.59 -25.39
N ASN A 182 21.70 1.18 -26.03
CA ASN A 182 22.01 -0.23 -26.26
C ASN A 182 22.96 -0.80 -25.22
N SER A 183 24.06 -0.08 -24.93
CA SER A 183 25.08 -0.52 -23.97
C SER A 183 26.07 0.61 -23.67
N ASP A 184 26.54 0.65 -22.43
CA ASP A 184 27.58 1.54 -21.91
C ASP A 184 28.96 0.85 -21.80
N ARG A 185 29.09 -0.43 -22.20
CA ARG A 185 30.33 -1.23 -22.05
C ARG A 185 31.56 -0.59 -22.72
N HIS A 186 31.36 0.16 -23.80
CA HIS A 186 32.45 0.88 -24.50
C HIS A 186 33.12 1.97 -23.64
N LEU A 187 32.47 2.45 -22.58
CA LEU A 187 33.02 3.45 -21.66
C LEU A 187 34.06 2.86 -20.69
N ILE A 188 34.03 1.55 -20.46
CA ILE A 188 34.91 0.85 -19.51
C ILE A 188 36.39 1.03 -19.88
N GLU A 189 36.69 1.04 -21.18
CA GLU A 189 38.07 1.21 -21.65
C GLU A 189 38.61 2.62 -21.35
N GLN A 190 37.73 3.61 -21.41
CA GLN A 190 38.05 5.04 -21.31
C GLN A 190 38.16 5.53 -19.86
N VAL A 191 37.41 4.93 -18.93
CA VAL A 191 37.32 5.40 -17.53
C VAL A 191 37.90 4.35 -16.57
N PRO A 192 39.03 4.64 -15.88
CA PRO A 192 39.66 3.69 -14.96
C PRO A 192 38.76 3.20 -13.82
N LEU A 193 37.87 4.06 -13.31
CA LEU A 193 36.92 3.71 -12.26
C LEU A 193 35.92 2.64 -12.70
N LEU A 194 35.47 2.67 -13.96
CA LEU A 194 34.54 1.68 -14.49
C LEU A 194 35.17 0.28 -14.49
N LYS A 195 36.49 0.16 -14.72
CA LYS A 195 37.20 -1.14 -14.64
C LYS A 195 37.14 -1.75 -13.25
N GLN A 196 37.17 -0.94 -12.19
CA GLN A 196 37.00 -1.41 -10.82
C GLN A 196 35.56 -1.86 -10.55
N LEU A 197 34.58 -1.07 -11.03
CA LEU A 197 33.16 -1.41 -10.90
C LEU A 197 32.80 -2.69 -11.67
N THR A 198 33.39 -2.94 -12.84
CA THR A 198 33.15 -4.19 -13.60
C THR A 198 33.67 -5.43 -12.88
N ARG A 199 34.79 -5.33 -12.14
CA ARG A 199 35.25 -6.45 -11.31
C ARG A 199 34.27 -6.73 -10.17
N PHE A 200 33.78 -5.68 -9.53
CA PHE A 200 32.77 -5.79 -8.49
C PHE A 200 31.44 -6.38 -9.02
N GLU A 201 31.01 -5.97 -10.21
CA GLU A 201 29.85 -6.55 -10.91
C GLU A 201 30.03 -8.07 -11.14
N GLN A 202 31.22 -8.50 -11.57
CA GLN A 202 31.56 -9.92 -11.74
C GLN A 202 31.52 -10.71 -10.42
N ASP A 203 31.98 -10.10 -9.33
CA ASP A 203 31.93 -10.73 -7.99
C ASP A 203 30.48 -10.91 -7.48
N ILE A 204 29.56 -10.00 -7.87
CA ILE A 204 28.14 -10.09 -7.54
C ILE A 204 27.42 -11.10 -8.44
N GLY A 205 27.87 -11.26 -9.70
CA GLY A 205 27.28 -12.17 -10.67
C GLY A 205 26.00 -11.65 -11.33
N VAL A 206 25.84 -10.33 -11.43
CA VAL A 206 24.76 -9.64 -12.14
C VAL A 206 25.27 -9.13 -13.49
#